data_AF-G5JI96-F1
#
_entry.id   AF-G5JI96-F1
#
_cell.length_a   1.000
_cell.length_b   1.000
_cell.length_c   1.000
_cell.angle_alpha   90.00
_cell.angle_beta   90.00
_cell.angle_gamma   90.00
#
_symmetry.space_group_name_H-M   'P 1'
#
loop_
_entity.id
_entity.type
_entity.pdbx_description
1 polymer ?
#
loop_
_entity_poly.entity_id
_entity_poly.type
_entity_poly.pdbx_seq_one_letter_code
_entity_poly.pdbx_strand_id
1 'polypeptide(L)'
;MLNRKFELKARRLANEVLITLNDIVKAFKQGIHNLHELAEYFEVTQQFVLNTIEHYKQKYGLNAQCVDYVIKFEPLRVFKYKQI
;
A
#
# COMPACT_ATOMS: atom_id res chain seq x y z
N MET A 1 -20.57 -12.52 21.72
CA MET A 1 -19.24 -11.90 21.49
C MET A 1 -18.59 -12.47 20.23
N LEU A 2 -19.12 -12.14 19.05
CA LEU A 2 -18.56 -12.58 17.76
C LEU A 2 -18.30 -11.42 16.79
N ASN A 3 -18.41 -10.15 17.18
CA ASN A 3 -18.30 -9.03 16.22
C ASN A 3 -16.87 -8.48 16.09
N ARG A 4 -16.16 -8.30 17.21
CA ARG A 4 -14.87 -7.60 17.20
C ARG A 4 -13.76 -8.30 16.39
N LYS A 5 -13.73 -9.64 16.41
CA LYS A 5 -12.76 -10.43 15.64
C LYS A 5 -13.03 -10.40 14.13
N PHE A 6 -14.30 -10.32 13.74
CA PHE A 6 -14.67 -10.24 12.32
C PHE A 6 -14.56 -8.82 11.79
N GLU A 7 -14.86 -7.79 12.58
CA GLU A 7 -14.62 -6.39 12.23
C GLU A 7 -13.13 -6.10 11.98
N LEU A 8 -12.24 -6.63 12.83
CA LEU A 8 -10.79 -6.49 12.61
C LEU A 8 -10.33 -7.22 11.36
N LYS A 9 -10.88 -8.42 11.08
CA LYS A 9 -10.56 -9.19 9.87
C LYS A 9 -11.10 -8.52 8.62
N ALA A 10 -12.33 -8.01 8.65
CA ALA A 10 -12.96 -7.27 7.57
C ALA A 10 -12.25 -5.94 7.32
N ARG A 11 -11.79 -5.25 8.37
CA ARG A 11 -10.93 -4.07 8.23
C ARG A 11 -9.60 -4.42 7.58
N ARG A 12 -8.92 -5.50 7.97
CA ARG A 12 -7.66 -5.93 7.34
C ARG A 12 -7.85 -6.34 5.88
N LEU A 13 -8.91 -7.08 5.58
CA LEU A 13 -9.30 -7.40 4.20
C LEU A 13 -9.64 -6.13 3.42
N ALA A 14 -10.37 -5.19 4.02
CA ALA A 14 -10.66 -3.90 3.41
C ALA A 14 -9.38 -3.10 3.15
N ASN A 15 -8.36 -3.12 4.04
CA ASN A 15 -7.04 -2.54 3.76
C ASN A 15 -6.40 -3.16 2.52
N GLU A 16 -6.38 -4.50 2.42
CA GLU A 16 -5.80 -5.20 1.26
C GLU A 16 -6.59 -5.02 -0.04
N VAL A 17 -7.90 -4.73 0.05
CA VAL A 17 -8.78 -4.50 -1.11
C VAL A 17 -8.82 -3.02 -1.52
N LEU A 18 -8.74 -2.08 -0.57
CA LEU A 18 -8.79 -0.63 -0.83
C LEU A 18 -7.51 -0.12 -1.47
N ILE A 19 -6.35 -0.54 -0.97
CA ILE A 19 -5.05 -0.06 -1.45
C ILE A 19 -4.30 -1.26 -2.00
N THR A 20 -4.41 -1.50 -3.30
CA THR A 20 -3.62 -2.55 -3.97
C THR A 20 -2.22 -2.04 -4.32
N LEU A 21 -1.25 -2.95 -4.53
CA LEU A 21 0.08 -2.57 -5.02
C LEU A 21 0.01 -1.80 -6.35
N ASN A 22 -0.95 -2.15 -7.22
CA ASN A 22 -1.17 -1.45 -8.49
C ASN A 22 -1.71 -0.03 -8.28
N ASP A 23 -2.58 0.17 -7.29
CA ASP A 23 -3.06 1.50 -6.92
C ASP A 23 -1.96 2.38 -6.32
N ILE A 24 -1.08 1.81 -5.48
CA ILE A 24 0.12 2.50 -5.00
C ILE A 24 0.98 2.92 -6.20
N VAL A 25 1.22 2.01 -7.16
CA VAL A 25 1.97 2.34 -8.39
C VAL A 25 1.30 3.47 -9.18
N LYS A 26 -0.04 3.48 -9.31
CA LYS A 26 -0.78 4.57 -9.98
C LYS A 26 -0.63 5.90 -9.26
N ALA A 27 -0.71 5.92 -7.93
CA ALA A 27 -0.48 7.13 -7.15
C ALA A 27 0.95 7.66 -7.39
N PHE A 28 1.95 6.78 -7.31
CA PHE A 28 3.33 7.16 -7.61
C PHE A 28 3.54 7.65 -9.05
N LYS A 29 2.83 7.09 -10.04
CA LYS A 29 2.85 7.61 -11.42
C LYS A 29 2.26 9.03 -11.54
N GLN A 30 1.40 9.43 -10.61
CA GLN A 30 0.83 10.78 -10.54
C GLN A 30 1.73 11.76 -9.75
N GLY A 31 2.86 11.31 -9.21
CA GLY A 31 3.76 12.13 -8.40
C GLY A 31 3.48 12.05 -6.89
N ILE A 32 2.57 11.19 -6.46
CA ILE A 32 2.20 11.02 -5.06
C ILE A 32 3.22 10.08 -4.40
N HIS A 33 4.09 10.65 -3.57
CA HIS A 33 5.16 9.91 -2.90
C HIS A 33 5.06 9.99 -1.37
N ASN A 34 4.18 10.85 -0.85
CA ASN A 34 4.00 11.05 0.59
C ASN A 34 2.84 10.23 1.14
N LEU A 35 2.96 9.84 2.41
CA LEU A 35 1.88 9.17 3.16
C LEU A 35 0.62 10.05 3.26
N HIS A 36 0.79 11.37 3.41
CA HIS A 36 -0.31 12.33 3.41
C HIS A 36 -1.06 12.32 2.07
N GLU A 37 -0.34 12.50 0.97
CA GLU A 37 -0.93 12.51 -0.37
C GLU A 37 -1.57 11.17 -0.72
N LEU A 38 -0.96 10.04 -0.32
CA LEU A 38 -1.58 8.72 -0.44
C LEU A 38 -2.88 8.62 0.37
N ALA A 39 -2.89 9.16 1.58
CA ALA A 39 -4.08 9.16 2.42
C ALA A 39 -5.22 9.97 1.78
N GLU A 40 -4.93 11.15 1.23
CA GLU A 40 -5.91 11.95 0.49
C GLU A 40 -6.35 11.27 -0.80
N TYR A 41 -5.43 10.67 -1.57
CA TYR A 41 -5.71 10.00 -2.82
C TYR A 41 -6.63 8.79 -2.65
N PHE A 42 -6.45 8.03 -1.57
CA PHE A 42 -7.29 6.87 -1.25
C PHE A 42 -8.49 7.22 -0.36
N GLU A 43 -8.66 8.50 -0.01
CA GLU A 43 -9.68 8.96 0.94
C GLU A 43 -9.65 8.19 2.27
N VAL A 44 -8.46 7.83 2.73
CA VAL A 44 -8.21 7.11 3.99
C VAL A 44 -7.42 7.94 4.98
N THR A 45 -7.32 7.46 6.22
CA THR A 45 -6.45 8.08 7.22
C THR A 45 -4.99 7.70 6.99
N GLN A 46 -4.05 8.59 7.32
CA GLN A 46 -2.61 8.30 7.22
C GLN A 46 -2.19 7.05 8.00
N GLN A 47 -2.81 6.80 9.15
CA GLN A 47 -2.59 5.57 9.93
C GLN A 47 -2.95 4.30 9.14
N PHE A 48 -3.98 4.38 8.29
CA PHE A 48 -4.40 3.29 7.41
C PHE A 48 -3.34 3.02 6.33
N VAL A 49 -2.80 4.09 5.72
CA VAL A 49 -1.69 3.98 4.76
C VAL A 49 -0.46 3.37 5.43
N LEU A 50 -0.07 3.86 6.61
CA LEU A 50 1.05 3.31 7.37
C LEU A 50 0.86 1.82 7.67
N ASN A 51 -0.32 1.44 8.16
CA ASN A 51 -0.63 0.05 8.48
C ASN A 51 -0.66 -0.83 7.21
N THR A 52 -1.07 -0.28 6.07
CA THR A 52 -1.03 -0.96 4.77
C THR A 52 0.41 -1.17 4.29
N ILE A 53 1.26 -0.13 4.37
CA ILE A 53 2.68 -0.22 4.03
C ILE A 53 3.39 -1.25 4.92
N GLU A 54 3.12 -1.23 6.23
CA GLU A 54 3.69 -2.19 7.18
C GLU A 54 3.23 -3.63 6.88
N HIS A 55 1.95 -3.82 6.58
CA HIS A 55 1.41 -5.11 6.15
C HIS A 55 2.09 -5.62 4.88
N TYR A 56 2.29 -4.76 3.88
CA TYR A 56 3.02 -5.12 2.68
C TYR A 56 4.51 -5.39 2.94
N LYS A 57 5.14 -4.64 3.85
CA LYS A 57 6.51 -4.90 4.30
C LYS A 57 6.63 -6.25 4.99
N GLN A 58 5.64 -6.68 5.78
CA GLN A 58 5.63 -8.01 6.38
C GLN A 58 5.35 -9.12 5.35
N LYS A 59 4.50 -8.85 4.35
CA LYS A 59 4.11 -9.83 3.32
C LYS A 59 5.18 -10.05 2.25
N TYR A 60 5.81 -8.98 1.77
CA TYR A 60 6.78 -9.00 0.67
C TYR A 60 8.23 -8.74 1.13
N GLY A 61 8.44 -8.24 2.35
CA GLY A 61 9.75 -7.91 2.89
C GLY A 61 10.16 -6.46 2.57
N LEU A 62 11.43 -6.26 2.23
CA LEU A 62 12.02 -4.92 2.01
C LEU A 62 11.49 -4.21 0.75
N ASN A 63 10.99 -4.96 -0.22
CA ASN A 63 10.46 -4.45 -1.48
C ASN A 63 9.34 -5.36 -1.98
N ALA A 64 8.30 -4.76 -2.56
CA ALA A 64 7.23 -5.47 -3.24
C ALA A 64 7.42 -5.37 -4.75
N GLN A 65 7.49 -6.53 -5.42
CA GLN A 65 7.45 -6.60 -6.87
C GLN A 65 6.00 -6.61 -7.34
N CYS A 66 5.65 -5.68 -8.22
CA CYS A 66 4.32 -5.49 -8.78
C CYS A 66 4.40 -5.48 -10.31
N VAL A 67 4.31 -6.65 -10.95
CA VAL A 67 4.34 -6.86 -12.41
C VAL A 67 5.50 -6.15 -13.11
N ASP A 68 5.35 -4.87 -13.46
CA ASP A 68 6.33 -4.02 -14.16
C ASP A 68 6.99 -2.97 -13.23
N TYR A 69 6.68 -2.99 -11.94
CA TYR A 69 7.11 -2.00 -10.96
C TYR A 69 7.68 -2.67 -9.71
N VAL A 70 8.65 -2.04 -9.07
CA VAL A 70 9.22 -2.45 -7.79
C VAL A 70 9.01 -1.32 -6.79
N ILE A 71 8.28 -1.62 -5.73
CA ILE A 71 7.99 -0.70 -4.63
C ILE A 71 9.00 -1.01 -3.52
N LYS A 72 9.96 -0.12 -3.28
CA LYS A 72 10.79 -0.15 -2.07
C LYS A 72 10.03 0.56 -0.96
N PHE A 73 9.92 -0.08 0.19
CA PHE A 73 9.30 0.53 1.36
C PHE A 73 10.30 1.40 2.14
N GLU A 74 11.60 1.19 1.96
CA GLU A 74 12.67 1.86 2.69
C GLU A 74 13.80 2.26 1.72
N PRO A 75 13.91 3.55 1.36
CA PRO A 75 12.88 4.60 1.42
C PRO A 75 11.70 4.32 0.48
N LEU A 76 10.51 4.88 0.77
CA LEU A 76 9.28 4.71 -0.02
C LEU A 76 9.50 5.19 -1.47
N ARG A 77 9.82 4.28 -2.39
CA ARG A 77 10.10 4.61 -3.80
C ARG A 77 9.55 3.54 -4.72
N VAL A 78 8.92 3.98 -5.80
CA VAL A 78 8.47 3.10 -6.87
C VAL A 78 9.39 3.24 -8.07
N PHE A 79 9.94 2.11 -8.50
CA PHE A 79 10.78 2.01 -9.69
C PHE A 79 10.00 1.28 -10.76
N LYS A 80 9.99 1.80 -11.99
CA LYS A 80 9.51 1.04 -13.14
C LYS A 80 10.62 0.08 -13.58
N TYR A 81 10.34 -1.21 -13.58
CA TYR A 81 11.24 -2.23 -14.12
C TYR A 81 11.14 -2.19 -15.64
N LYS A 82 11.99 -1.39 -16.29
CA LYS A 82 12.08 -1.38 -17.75
C LYS A 82 13.06 -2.50 -18.15
N GLN A 83 12.55 -3.64 -18.64
CA GLN A 83 13.38 -4.52 -19.44
C GLN A 83 13.78 -3.75 -20.70
N ILE A 84 15.09 -3.61 -20.88
CA ILE A 84 15.76 -3.06 -22.06
C ILE A 84 15.37 -3.87 -23.30
#